data_AF-A0A498CJK0-F1
#
_entry.id   AF-A0A498CJK0-F1
#
_cell.length_a   1.000
_cell.length_b   1.000
_cell.length_c   1.000
_cell.angle_alpha   90.00
_cell.angle_beta   90.00
_cell.angle_gamma   90.00
#
_symmetry.space_group_name_H-M   'P 1'
#
loop_
_entity.id
_entity.type
_entity.pdbx_description
1 polymer ?
#
loop_
_entity_poly.entity_id
_entity_poly.type
_entity_poly.pdbx_seq_one_letter_code
_entity_poly.pdbx_strand_id
1 'polypeptide(L)' 'MSGGTGTSAATHLTDEQRQILRDINATRPVSDEAANWAVKAGYAAQAEDGDIDLTQAGRHVVDSSTL' A
#
# COMPACT_ATOMS: atom_id res chain seq x y z
N MET A 1 -5.64 -3.28 27.03
CA MET A 1 -5.90 -2.75 25.68
C MET A 1 -4.94 -1.57 25.51
N SER A 2 -3.72 -1.86 25.04
CA SER A 2 -2.65 -0.86 25.01
C SER A 2 -2.66 -0.15 23.68
N GLY A 3 -2.80 1.18 23.74
CA GLY A 3 -2.76 2.06 22.59
C GLY A 3 -1.41 2.02 21.87
N GLY A 4 -1.47 1.94 20.54
CA GLY A 4 -0.32 2.09 19.66
C GLY A 4 -0.22 3.53 19.17
N THR A 5 0.77 4.23 19.68
CA THR A 5 1.18 5.59 19.35
C THR A 5 1.42 5.76 17.85
N GLY A 6 0.68 6.69 17.25
CA GLY A 6 1.09 7.33 16.00
C GLY A 6 2.37 8.12 16.24
N THR A 7 3.49 7.65 15.70
CA THR A 7 4.75 8.40 15.65
C THR A 7 5.48 7.98 14.38
N SER A 8 5.55 8.94 13.45
CA SER A 8 6.63 9.18 12.50
C SER A 8 7.53 8.00 12.17
N ALA A 9 7.15 7.29 11.12
CA ALA A 9 7.86 6.14 10.59
C ALA A 9 8.02 6.34 9.08
N ALA A 10 9.05 7.10 8.68
CA ALA A 10 9.68 6.86 7.38
C ALA A 10 10.36 5.49 7.48
N THR A 11 9.56 4.43 7.48
CA THR A 11 9.95 3.08 7.90
C THR A 11 9.91 2.15 6.70
N HIS A 12 11.03 1.47 6.50
CA HIS A 12 11.21 0.45 5.49
C HIS A 12 10.01 -0.50 5.45
N LEU A 13 9.39 -0.66 4.28
CA LEU A 13 8.25 -1.56 4.10
C LEU A 13 8.68 -3.02 4.18
N THR A 14 7.85 -3.87 4.76
CA THR A 14 8.09 -5.32 4.74
C THR A 14 7.99 -5.86 3.31
N ASP A 15 8.50 -7.07 3.07
CA ASP A 15 8.36 -7.72 1.76
C ASP A 15 6.90 -7.99 1.39
N GLU A 16 6.08 -8.34 2.39
CA GLU A 16 4.64 -8.52 2.25
C GLU A 16 3.96 -7.20 1.85
N GLN A 17 4.28 -6.10 2.53
CA GLN A 17 3.74 -4.78 2.20
C GLN A 17 4.13 -4.35 0.78
N ARG A 18 5.38 -4.59 0.38
CA ARG A 18 5.82 -4.35 -1.01
C ARG A 18 5.11 -5.25 -2.00
N GLN A 19 4.83 -6.51 -1.64
CA GLN A 19 4.09 -7.44 -2.48
C GLN A 19 2.65 -6.99 -2.68
N ILE A 20 1.97 -6.53 -1.63
CA ILE A 20 0.62 -5.95 -1.72
C ILE A 20 0.61 -4.79 -2.73
N LEU A 21 1.57 -3.87 -2.66
CA LEU A 21 1.65 -2.75 -3.60
C LEU A 21 1.92 -3.20 -5.04
N ARG A 22 2.74 -4.24 -5.23
CA ARG A 22 2.97 -4.85 -6.56
C ARG A 22 1.70 -5.50 -7.11
N ASP A 23 0.94 -6.19 -6.28
CA ASP A 23 -0.30 -6.86 -6.70
C ASP A 23 -1.39 -5.83 -7.05
N ILE A 24 -1.53 -4.75 -6.27
CA ILE A 24 -2.40 -3.62 -6.63
C ILE A 24 -1.97 -3.00 -7.97
N ASN A 25 -0.68 -2.72 -8.16
CA ASN A 25 -0.17 -2.16 -9.44
C ASN A 25 -0.40 -3.09 -10.64
N ALA A 26 -0.40 -4.40 -10.40
CA ALA A 26 -0.64 -5.42 -11.42
C ALA A 26 -2.13 -5.79 -11.56
N THR A 27 -3.03 -5.01 -10.94
CA THR A 27 -4.49 -5.22 -10.89
C THR A 27 -4.88 -6.64 -10.46
N ARG A 28 -4.06 -7.24 -9.59
CA ARG A 28 -4.34 -8.55 -8.99
C ARG A 28 -5.22 -8.39 -7.75
N PRO A 29 -6.14 -9.34 -7.48
CA PRO A 29 -6.92 -9.32 -6.26
C PRO A 29 -6.04 -9.30 -5.01
N VAL A 30 -6.38 -8.43 -4.06
CA VAL A 30 -5.80 -8.39 -2.71
C VAL A 30 -6.92 -8.55 -1.69
N SER A 31 -6.58 -8.94 -0.45
CA SER A 31 -7.57 -8.99 0.62
C SER A 31 -8.04 -7.58 1.03
N ASP A 32 -9.24 -7.49 1.59
CA ASP A 32 -9.78 -6.23 2.12
C ASP A 32 -8.86 -5.60 3.17
N GLU A 33 -8.22 -6.42 4.01
CA GLU A 33 -7.26 -5.95 5.02
C GLU A 33 -6.01 -5.31 4.37
N ALA A 34 -5.49 -5.92 3.30
CA ALA A 34 -4.36 -5.39 2.55
C ALA A 34 -4.71 -4.09 1.82
N ALA A 35 -5.89 -4.03 1.18
CA ALA A 35 -6.40 -2.82 0.53
C ALA A 35 -6.59 -1.68 1.54
N ASN A 36 -7.24 -1.96 2.68
CA ASN A 36 -7.46 -0.98 3.75
C ASN A 36 -6.14 -0.48 4.35
N TRP A 37 -5.16 -1.36 4.53
CA TRP A 37 -3.82 -0.96 4.96
C TRP A 37 -3.18 0.00 3.94
N ALA A 38 -3.18 -0.34 2.65
CA ALA A 38 -2.51 0.45 1.61
C ALA A 38 -3.14 1.86 1.50
N VAL A 39 -4.46 1.97 1.63
CA VAL A 39 -5.17 3.26 1.68
C VAL A 39 -4.80 4.04 2.92
N LYS A 40 -4.87 3.42 4.10
CA LYS A 40 -4.54 4.08 5.38
C LYS A 40 -3.09 4.55 5.46
N ALA A 41 -2.19 3.82 4.80
CA ALA A 41 -0.77 4.16 4.71
C ALA A 41 -0.46 5.22 3.62
N GLY A 42 -1.44 5.60 2.79
CA GLY A 42 -1.29 6.60 1.74
C GLY A 42 -0.63 6.10 0.45
N TYR A 43 -0.44 4.78 0.31
CA TYR A 43 0.15 4.17 -0.88
C TYR A 43 -0.88 3.83 -1.95
N ALA A 44 -2.16 3.74 -1.59
CA ALA A 44 -3.26 3.47 -2.51
C ALA A 44 -4.48 4.35 -2.25
N ALA A 45 -5.40 4.41 -3.20
CA ALA A 45 -6.67 5.12 -3.12
C ALA A 45 -7.77 4.35 -3.86
N GLN A 46 -9.02 4.57 -3.47
CA GLN A 46 -10.18 4.08 -4.22
C GLN A 46 -10.27 4.82 -5.55
N ALA A 47 -10.43 4.08 -6.64
CA ALA A 47 -10.67 4.60 -7.98
C ALA A 47 -12.17 4.82 -8.22
N GLU A 48 -12.51 5.54 -9.28
CA GLU A 48 -13.90 5.91 -9.59
C GLU A 48 -14.79 4.71 -9.99
N ASP A 49 -14.17 3.64 -10.48
CA ASP A 49 -14.81 2.38 -10.85
C ASP A 49 -14.99 1.41 -9.68
N GLY A 50 -14.49 1.78 -8.49
CA GLY A 50 -14.59 0.99 -7.26
C GLY A 50 -13.41 0.05 -7.02
N ASP A 51 -12.41 0.05 -7.90
CA ASP A 51 -11.15 -0.66 -7.68
C ASP A 51 -10.18 0.17 -6.83
N ILE A 52 -9.03 -0.40 -6.49
CA ILE A 52 -7.97 0.26 -5.75
C ILE A 52 -6.77 0.52 -6.65
N ASP A 53 -6.30 1.76 -6.69
CA ASP A 53 -5.15 2.20 -7.46
C ASP A 53 -4.01 2.68 -6.57
N LEU A 54 -2.77 2.53 -7.03
CA LEU A 54 -1.63 3.13 -6.35
C LEU A 54 -1.63 4.66 -6.51
N THR A 55 -1.36 5.34 -5.38
CA THR A 55 -0.96 6.75 -5.40
C THR A 55 0.44 6.91 -6.00
N GLN A 56 0.87 8.15 -6.22
CA GLN A 56 2.25 8.41 -6.66
C GLN A 56 3.29 7.84 -5.66
N ALA A 57 3.01 7.90 -4.35
CA ALA A 57 3.89 7.34 -3.33
C ALA A 57 3.97 5.81 -3.43
N GLY A 58 2.85 5.12 -3.66
CA GLY A 58 2.82 3.68 -3.89
C GLY A 58 3.61 3.27 -5.13
N ARG A 59 3.46 4.00 -6.23
CA ARG A 59 4.19 3.76 -7.48
C ARG A 59 5.70 3.88 -7.29
N HIS A 60 6.17 4.90 -6.59
CA HIS A 60 7.59 5.07 -6.29
C HIS A 60 8.19 3.86 -5.54
N VAL A 61 7.43 3.24 -4.62
CA VAL A 61 7.87 2.03 -3.92
C VAL A 61 8.03 0.86 -4.88
N VAL A 62 7.05 0.65 -5.77
CA VAL A 62 7.09 -0.43 -6.76
C VAL A 62 8.25 -0.23 -7.72
N ASP A 63 8.40 0.97 -8.27
CA ASP A 63 9.46 1.30 -9.23
C ASP A 63 10.86 1.14 -8.61
N SER A 64 11.05 1.61 -7.37
CA SER A 64 12.32 1.47 -6.63
C SER A 64 12.65 0.02 -6.26
N SER A 65 11.68 -0.89 -6.31
CA SER A 65 11.88 -2.33 -6.04
C SER A 65 12.22 -3.13 -7.30
N THR A 66 12.20 -2.49 -8.48
CA THR A 66 12.48 -3.13 -9.79
C THR A 66 13.84 -2.80 -10.39
N LEU A 67 14.62 -1.94 -9.69
CA LEU A 67 16.02 -1.60 -10.01
C LEU A 67 16.99 -2.50 -9.25
#